data_AF-A0A9D7FPU2-F1
#
_entry.id   AF-A0A9D7FPU2-F1
#
_cell.length_a   1.000
_cell.length_b   1.000
_cell.length_c   1.000
_cell.angle_alpha   90.00
_cell.angle_beta   90.00
_cell.angle_gamma   90.00
#
_symmetry.space_group_name_H-M   'P 1'
#
loop_
_entity.id
_entity.type
_entity.pdbx_description
1 polymer ?
#
loop_
_entity_poly.entity_id
_entity_poly.type
_entity_poly.pdbx_seq_one_letter_code
_entity_poly.pdbx_strand_id
1 'polypeptide(L)'
;MSHTEAPRFESVLEAADLGQLQSYLSASGALLSGHFRLASGLHSDSYLQCALLLMDPVRAEWCGRKVAGLVSHLKPEWVLSPALGG
;
A
#
# COMPACT_ATOMS: atom_id res chain seq x y z
N MET A 1 -2.46 22.01 23.85
CA MET A 1 -2.36 20.65 23.30
C MET A 1 -2.58 20.79 21.80
N SER A 2 -1.50 20.95 21.05
CA SER A 2 -1.52 21.18 19.61
C SER A 2 -2.07 19.95 18.91
N HIS A 3 -3.22 20.09 18.26
CA HIS A 3 -3.71 19.13 17.29
C HIS A 3 -2.70 19.05 16.16
N THR A 4 -1.92 17.97 16.10
CA THR A 4 -1.14 17.63 14.91
C THR A 4 -2.15 17.25 13.82
N GLU A 5 -2.38 18.16 12.87
CA GLU A 5 -3.11 17.82 11.64
C GLU A 5 -2.41 16.62 10.98
N ALA A 6 -3.19 15.59 10.63
CA ALA A 6 -2.69 14.47 9.84
C ALA A 6 -2.13 15.03 8.52
N PRO A 7 -0.91 14.65 8.10
CA PRO A 7 -0.32 15.16 6.88
C PRO A 7 -1.25 14.84 5.71
N ARG A 8 -1.61 15.88 4.97
CA ARG A 8 -2.40 15.71 3.76
C ARG A 8 -1.49 15.07 2.70
N PHE A 9 -1.77 13.82 2.33
CA PHE A 9 -1.03 13.06 1.32
C PHE A 9 -1.32 13.62 -0.10
N GLU A 10 -0.95 14.87 -0.37
CA GLU A 10 -1.07 15.45 -1.72
C GLU A 10 0.07 14.89 -2.62
N SER A 11 -0.35 13.92 -3.45
CA SER A 11 0.25 13.25 -4.61
C SER A 11 1.78 13.12 -4.72
N VAL A 12 2.32 12.06 -4.10
CA VAL A 12 3.67 11.52 -4.41
C VAL A 12 3.62 10.44 -5.50
N LEU A 13 2.41 10.03 -5.91
CA LEU A 13 2.21 9.08 -7.00
C LEU A 13 1.81 9.82 -8.26
N GLU A 14 2.64 9.69 -9.28
CA GLU A 14 2.32 10.14 -10.63
C GLU A 14 1.27 9.22 -11.26
N ALA A 15 0.57 9.69 -12.30
CA ALA A 15 -0.38 8.85 -13.03
C ALA A 15 0.25 7.54 -13.55
N ALA A 16 1.54 7.59 -13.93
CA ALA A 16 2.31 6.42 -14.33
C ALA A 16 2.47 5.39 -13.20
N ASP A 17 2.60 5.85 -11.95
CA ASP A 17 2.74 4.97 -10.79
C ASP A 17 1.45 4.24 -10.46
N LEU A 18 0.31 4.93 -10.60
CA LEU A 18 -1.01 4.31 -10.44
C LEU A 18 -1.25 3.22 -11.49
N GLY A 19 -0.90 3.50 -12.75
CA GLY A 19 -0.98 2.52 -13.83
C GLY A 19 -0.09 1.30 -13.58
N GLN A 20 1.16 1.52 -13.12
CA GLN A 20 2.09 0.45 -12.79
C GLN A 20 1.60 -0.39 -11.61
N LEU A 21 1.10 0.24 -10.54
CA LEU A 21 0.56 -0.46 -9.38
C LEU A 21 -0.63 -1.32 -9.78
N GLN A 22 -1.56 -0.78 -10.58
CA GLN A 22 -2.70 -1.54 -11.08
C GLN A 22 -2.25 -2.75 -11.90
N SER A 23 -1.26 -2.57 -12.79
CA SER A 23 -0.68 -3.68 -13.55
C SER A 23 -0.09 -4.76 -12.65
N TYR A 24 0.62 -4.40 -11.58
CA TYR A 24 1.19 -5.36 -10.65
C TYR A 24 0.13 -6.10 -9.84
N LEU A 25 -0.90 -5.40 -9.37
CA LEU A 25 -2.01 -5.99 -8.63
C LEU A 25 -2.79 -6.99 -9.47
N SER A 26 -3.06 -6.66 -10.74
CA SER A 26 -3.70 -7.58 -11.68
C SER A 26 -2.79 -8.78 -11.99
N ALA A 27 -1.51 -8.55 -12.25
CA ALA A 27 -0.57 -9.61 -12.61
C ALA A 27 -0.25 -10.56 -11.45
N SER A 28 -0.38 -10.13 -10.18
CA SER A 28 -0.22 -11.02 -9.02
C SER A 28 -1.54 -11.69 -8.59
N GLY A 29 -2.68 -11.28 -9.15
CA GLY A 29 -4.00 -11.65 -8.62
C GLY A 29 -4.23 -11.12 -7.20
N ALA A 30 -3.55 -10.05 -6.80
CA ALA A 30 -3.68 -9.49 -5.45
C ALA A 30 -4.97 -8.70 -5.26
N LEU A 31 -5.58 -8.18 -6.34
CA LEU A 31 -6.89 -7.55 -6.29
C LEU A 31 -7.96 -8.59 -6.62
N LEU A 32 -8.70 -9.02 -5.59
CA LEU A 32 -9.79 -9.98 -5.72
C LEU A 32 -11.12 -9.24 -5.89
N SER A 33 -12.01 -9.79 -6.71
CA SER A 33 -13.39 -9.32 -6.89
C SER A 33 -14.38 -10.36 -6.36
N GLY A 34 -15.42 -9.94 -5.65
CA GLY A 34 -16.39 -10.83 -5.00
C GLY A 34 -17.30 -10.10 -4.02
N HIS A 35 -17.71 -10.75 -2.94
CA HIS A 35 -18.43 -10.12 -1.83
C HIS A 35 -17.71 -10.45 -0.53
N PHE A 36 -16.93 -9.50 -0.02
CA PHE A 36 -16.10 -9.68 1.16
C PHE A 36 -16.70 -8.94 2.35
N ARG A 37 -16.72 -9.57 3.52
CA ARG A 37 -16.96 -8.89 4.80
C ARG A 37 -15.62 -8.55 5.44
N LEU A 38 -15.31 -7.26 5.51
CA LEU A 38 -14.06 -6.75 6.04
C LEU A 38 -14.00 -6.89 7.57
N ALA A 39 -12.80 -6.76 8.15
CA ALA A 39 -12.61 -6.80 9.60
C ALA A 39 -13.37 -5.68 10.34
N SER A 40 -13.69 -4.59 9.66
CA SER A 40 -14.57 -3.52 10.18
C SER A 40 -16.05 -3.91 10.27
N GLY A 41 -16.45 -5.06 9.72
CA GLY A 41 -17.85 -5.49 9.57
C GLY A 41 -18.53 -4.97 8.30
N LEU A 42 -17.89 -4.06 7.54
CA LEU A 42 -18.42 -3.55 6.28
C LEU A 42 -18.30 -4.59 5.15
N HIS A 43 -19.12 -4.43 4.12
CA HIS A 43 -19.02 -5.21 2.89
C HIS A 43 -18.28 -4.44 1.80
N SER A 44 -17.49 -5.17 1.00
CA SER A 44 -16.76 -4.67 -0.16
C SER A 44 -16.93 -5.64 -1.32
N ASP A 45 -16.99 -5.11 -2.54
CA ASP A 45 -16.94 -5.90 -3.78
C ASP A 45 -15.52 -6.37 -4.12
N SER A 46 -14.53 -5.87 -3.37
CA SER A 46 -13.11 -6.06 -3.62
C SER A 46 -12.31 -6.29 -2.35
N TYR A 47 -11.24 -7.08 -2.47
CA TYR A 47 -10.30 -7.35 -1.39
C TYR A 47 -8.86 -7.37 -1.92
N LEU A 48 -7.95 -6.72 -1.18
CA LEU A 48 -6.54 -6.63 -1.55
C LEU A 48 -5.71 -7.62 -0.72
N GLN A 49 -5.22 -8.67 -1.36
CA GLN A 49 -4.36 -9.67 -0.75
C GLN A 49 -2.88 -9.32 -1.01
N CYS A 50 -2.35 -8.34 -0.28
CA CYS A 50 -0.99 -7.80 -0.47
C CYS A 50 0.11 -8.86 -0.46
N ALA A 51 -0.07 -9.97 0.27
CA ALA A 51 0.89 -11.08 0.28
C ALA A 51 1.20 -11.63 -1.13
N LEU A 52 0.21 -11.68 -2.03
CA LEU A 52 0.39 -12.14 -3.40
C LEU A 52 1.21 -11.16 -4.24
N LEU A 53 1.12 -9.86 -3.95
CA LEU A 53 1.93 -8.83 -4.60
C LEU A 53 3.37 -8.88 -4.08
N LEU A 54 3.53 -8.95 -2.76
CA LEU A 54 4.81 -8.77 -2.06
C LEU A 54 5.68 -10.03 -2.05
N MET A 55 5.15 -11.20 -2.42
CA MET A 55 5.95 -12.41 -2.57
C MET A 55 6.95 -12.34 -3.75
N ASP A 56 6.74 -11.43 -4.70
CA ASP A 56 7.69 -11.10 -5.76
C ASP A 56 8.63 -9.97 -5.27
N PRO A 57 9.93 -10.24 -5.06
CA PRO A 57 10.87 -9.25 -4.55
C PRO A 57 10.98 -7.98 -5.41
N VAL A 58 10.80 -8.09 -6.73
CA VAL A 58 10.90 -6.93 -7.65
C VAL A 58 9.72 -5.98 -7.45
N ARG A 59 8.51 -6.54 -7.30
CA ARG A 59 7.30 -5.75 -7.03
C ARG A 59 7.34 -5.17 -5.62
N ALA A 60 7.78 -5.96 -4.64
CA ALA A 60 7.95 -5.51 -3.26
C ALA A 60 8.94 -4.35 -3.16
N GLU A 61 10.11 -4.44 -3.82
CA GLU A 61 11.09 -3.36 -3.86
C GLU A 61 10.51 -2.10 -4.50
N TRP A 62 9.79 -2.23 -5.63
CA TRP A 62 9.14 -1.09 -6.28
C TRP A 62 8.15 -0.40 -5.34
N CYS A 63 7.26 -1.15 -4.67
CA CYS A 63 6.33 -0.61 -3.67
C CYS A 63 7.09 0.06 -2.51
N GLY A 64 8.13 -0.59 -2.00
CA GLY A 64 8.98 -0.07 -0.92
C GLY A 64 9.61 1.28 -1.28
N ARG A 65 10.13 1.44 -2.49
CA ARG A 65 10.68 2.73 -2.96
C ARG A 65 9.61 3.83 -3.01
N LYS A 66 8.37 3.50 -3.42
CA LYS A 66 7.26 4.46 -3.43
C LYS A 66 6.88 4.91 -2.01
N VAL A 67 6.81 3.97 -1.07
CA VAL A 67 6.61 4.29 0.35
C VAL A 67 7.76 5.11 0.91
N ALA A 68 9.02 4.75 0.62
CA ALA A 68 10.19 5.51 1.03
C ALA A 68 10.15 6.96 0.49
N GLY A 69 9.72 7.16 -0.75
CA GLY A 69 9.50 8.49 -1.33
C GLY A 69 8.50 9.32 -0.50
N LEU A 70 7.36 8.72 -0.15
CA LEU A 70 6.29 9.35 0.65
C LEU A 70 6.79 9.82 2.01
N VAL A 71 7.66 9.05 2.67
CA VAL A 71 8.10 9.32 4.05
C VAL A 71 9.52 9.88 4.15
N SER A 72 10.21 10.11 3.03
CA SER A 72 11.61 10.55 2.99
C SER A 72 11.88 11.81 3.81
N HIS A 73 10.92 12.75 3.81
CA HIS A 73 10.97 14.00 4.56
C HIS A 73 11.01 13.81 6.08
N LEU A 74 10.52 12.67 6.59
CA LEU A 74 10.55 12.33 8.01
C LEU A 74 11.94 11.89 8.49
N LYS A 75 12.86 11.55 7.57
CA LYS A 75 14.22 11.07 7.85
C LYS A 75 14.25 10.01 8.97
N PRO A 76 13.47 8.91 8.83
CA PRO A 76 13.35 7.92 9.89
C PRO A 76 14.68 7.20 10.14
N GLU A 77 15.04 7.04 11.40
CA GLU A 77 16.15 6.17 11.83
C GLU A 77 15.73 4.69 11.89
N TRP A 78 14.43 4.44 12.10
CA TRP A 78 13.86 3.11 12.26
C TRP A 78 12.59 2.95 11.44
N VAL A 79 12.43 1.77 10.84
CA VAL A 79 11.20 1.33 10.18
C VAL A 79 10.71 0.08 10.91
N LEU A 80 9.48 0.12 11.39
CA LEU A 80 8.87 -0.95 12.17
C LEU A 80 7.58 -1.38 11.47
N SER A 81 7.32 -2.69 11.42
CA SER A 81 6.04 -3.22 10.95
C SER A 81 5.56 -4.37 11.85
N PRO A 82 4.24 -4.51 12.06
CA PRO A 82 3.70 -5.65 12.79
C PRO A 82 3.80 -6.93 11.95
N ALA A 83 4.33 -8.00 12.55
CA ALA A 83 4.27 -9.33 11.93
C ALA A 83 2.80 -9.78 11.79
N LEU A 84 2.37 -10.41 10.69
CA LEU A 84 3.11 -10.86 9.48
C LEU A 84 2.93 -9.95 8.25
N GLY A 85 1.98 -9.02 8.27
CA GLY A 85 1.47 -8.37 7.04
C GLY A 85 1.90 -6.91 6.84
N GLY A 86 2.77 -6.39 7.69
CA GLY A 86 3.18 -4.97 7.68
C GLY A 86 4.37 -4.66 6.78
#